data_AF-A0A6B2LU35-F1
#
_entry.id   AF-A0A6B2LU35-F1
#
_cell.length_a   1.000
_cell.length_b   1.000
_cell.length_c   1.000
_cell.angle_alpha   90.00
_cell.angle_beta   90.00
_cell.angle_gamma   90.00
#
_symmetry.space_group_name_H-M   'P 1'
#
loop_
_entity.id
_entity.type
_entity.pdbx_description
1 polymer ?
#
loop_
_entity_poly.entity_id
_entity_poly.type
_entity_poly.pdbx_seq_one_letter_code
_entity_poly.pdbx_strand_id
1 'polypeptide(L)'
;MREEVSGAPADVFPFGVIMWELLTCAHPYDEFELSFASDLENGVITGMRPTIPSDCPPLYAKLMSDCWDGLPQNRPSYREILHRLP
;
A
#
# COMPACT_ATOMS: atom_id res chain seq x y z
N MET A 1 -10.45 14.63 -23.61
CA MET A 1 -9.01 14.45 -23.30
C MET A 1 -8.91 14.62 -21.79
N ARG A 2 -9.00 13.52 -21.03
CA ARG A 2 -8.84 13.59 -19.57
C ARG A 2 -7.38 13.94 -19.33
N GLU A 3 -7.13 14.98 -18.54
CA GLU A 3 -5.78 15.38 -18.18
C GLU A 3 -5.12 14.22 -17.41
N GLU A 4 -4.28 13.46 -18.10
CA GLU A 4 -3.40 12.43 -17.54
C GLU A 4 -2.15 13.09 -16.94
N VAL A 5 -2.31 13.92 -15.91
CA VAL A 5 -1.23 14.21 -14.93
C VAL A 5 -1.89 14.53 -13.58
N SER A 6 -2.18 13.48 -12.81
CA SER A 6 -2.18 13.57 -11.35
C SER A 6 -2.15 12.15 -10.82
N GLY A 7 -1.08 11.77 -10.14
CA GLY A 7 -1.09 10.55 -9.35
C GLY A 7 -2.07 10.75 -8.21
N ALA A 8 -3.30 10.30 -8.41
CA ALA A 8 -4.34 10.46 -7.40
C ALA A 8 -3.92 9.64 -6.17
N PRO A 9 -4.27 10.07 -4.95
CA PRO A 9 -4.07 9.25 -3.76
C PRO A 9 -4.66 7.83 -3.87
N ALA A 10 -5.62 7.63 -4.77
CA ALA A 10 -6.16 6.33 -5.15
C ALA A 10 -5.11 5.39 -5.77
N ASP A 11 -4.17 5.91 -6.58
CA ASP A 11 -3.12 5.13 -7.25
C ASP A 11 -1.93 4.83 -6.32
N VAL A 12 -1.80 5.59 -5.22
CA VAL A 12 -0.73 5.42 -4.23
C VAL A 12 -0.97 4.22 -3.30
N PHE A 13 -2.23 3.93 -2.97
CA PHE A 13 -2.57 2.75 -2.17
C PHE A 13 -2.08 1.43 -2.80
N PRO A 14 -2.46 1.10 -4.05
CA PRO A 14 -2.01 -0.15 -4.67
C PRO A 14 -0.49 -0.16 -4.87
N PHE A 15 0.17 1.00 -5.02
CA PHE A 15 1.63 1.06 -5.04
C PHE A 15 2.26 0.55 -3.74
N GLY A 16 1.71 0.91 -2.57
CA GLY A 16 2.15 0.37 -1.28
C GLY A 16 1.99 -1.16 -1.19
N VAL A 17 0.87 -1.69 -1.71
CA VAL A 17 0.61 -3.13 -1.76
C VAL A 17 1.61 -3.86 -2.66
N ILE A 18 1.91 -3.30 -3.84
CA ILE A 18 2.92 -3.85 -4.77
C ILE A 18 4.32 -3.80 -4.16
N MET A 19 4.69 -2.73 -3.47
CA MET A 19 5.97 -2.67 -2.76
C MET A 19 6.11 -3.81 -1.73
N TRP A 20 5.03 -4.14 -1.02
CA TRP A 20 5.02 -5.26 -0.08
C TRP A 20 5.15 -6.60 -0.82
N GLU A 21 4.41 -6.81 -1.91
CA GLU A 21 4.51 -8.03 -2.73
C GLU A 21 5.94 -8.23 -3.26
N LEU A 22 6.60 -7.16 -3.72
CA LEU A 22 7.98 -7.22 -4.18
C LEU A 22 8.97 -7.53 -3.05
N LEU A 23 8.74 -6.97 -1.85
CA LEU A 23 9.57 -7.21 -0.68
C LEU A 23 9.48 -8.67 -0.22
N THR A 24 8.25 -9.22 -0.16
CA THR A 24 7.99 -10.55 0.42
C THR A 24 8.00 -11.67 -0.61
N CYS A 25 7.87 -11.34 -1.89
CA CYS A 25 7.58 -12.29 -2.97
C CYS A 25 6.36 -13.18 -2.67
N ALA A 26 5.39 -12.66 -1.92
CA ALA A 26 4.19 -13.35 -1.48
C ALA A 26 2.92 -12.64 -1.97
N HIS A 27 1.79 -13.36 -1.97
CA HIS A 27 0.51 -12.77 -2.35
C HIS A 27 -0.03 -11.91 -1.19
N PRO A 28 -0.44 -10.66 -1.44
CA PRO A 28 -0.97 -9.80 -0.40
C PRO A 28 -2.23 -10.39 0.25
N TYR A 29 -2.31 -10.30 1.58
CA TYR A 29 -3.46 -10.71 2.40
C TYR A 29 -3.70 -12.23 2.51
N ASP A 30 -2.79 -13.07 2.01
CA ASP A 30 -2.87 -14.54 2.19
C ASP A 30 -2.81 -14.98 3.66
N GLU A 31 -2.32 -14.13 4.56
CA GLU A 31 -2.30 -14.41 6.00
C GLU A 31 -3.69 -14.30 6.67
N PHE A 32 -4.70 -13.81 5.96
CA PHE A 32 -6.07 -13.66 6.47
C PHE A 32 -6.98 -14.76 5.92
N GLU A 33 -7.86 -15.29 6.77
CA GLU A 33 -8.88 -16.25 6.35
C GLU A 33 -10.04 -15.54 5.63
N LEU A 34 -9.91 -15.35 4.32
CA LEU A 34 -10.91 -14.68 3.48
C LEU A 34 -11.73 -15.72 2.70
N SER A 35 -13.05 -15.73 2.89
CA SER A 35 -13.94 -16.68 2.21
C SER A 35 -14.53 -16.09 0.93
N PHE A 36 -14.72 -14.77 0.90
CA PHE A 36 -15.30 -14.03 -0.21
C PHE A 36 -14.50 -12.76 -0.50
N ALA A 37 -14.58 -12.27 -1.74
CA ALA A 37 -13.94 -11.02 -2.13
C ALA A 37 -14.43 -9.82 -1.28
N SER A 38 -15.68 -9.85 -0.80
CA SER A 38 -16.22 -8.84 0.10
C SER A 38 -15.52 -8.79 1.46
N ASP A 39 -14.92 -9.90 1.91
CA ASP A 39 -14.19 -9.94 3.17
C ASP A 39 -12.90 -9.11 3.06
N LEU A 40 -12.22 -9.19 1.91
CA LEU A 40 -11.06 -8.35 1.60
C LEU A 40 -11.43 -6.88 1.56
N GLU A 41 -12.50 -6.52 0.84
CA GLU A 41 -12.97 -5.14 0.73
C GLU A 41 -13.29 -4.55 2.11
N ASN A 42 -14.10 -5.26 2.91
CA ASN A 42 -14.44 -4.85 4.27
C ASN A 42 -13.22 -4.78 5.19
N GLY A 43 -12.31 -5.74 5.08
CA GLY A 43 -11.05 -5.75 5.81
C GLY A 43 -10.23 -4.50 5.49
N VAL A 44 -10.00 -4.20 4.21
CA VAL A 44 -9.21 -3.03 3.80
C VAL A 44 -9.86 -1.72 4.27
N ILE A 45 -11.18 -1.60 4.16
CA ILE A 45 -11.96 -0.44 4.65
C ILE A 45 -11.81 -0.28 6.17
N THR A 46 -11.77 -1.39 6.92
CA THR A 46 -11.63 -1.39 8.39
C THR A 46 -10.18 -1.34 8.88
N GLY A 47 -9.21 -1.26 7.98
CA GLY A 47 -7.79 -1.06 8.32
C GLY A 47 -6.91 -2.30 8.24
N MET A 48 -7.39 -3.42 7.72
CA MET A 48 -6.59 -4.62 7.44
C MET A 48 -5.48 -4.27 6.44
N ARG A 49 -4.23 -4.64 6.75
CA ARG A 49 -3.05 -4.44 5.90
C ARG A 49 -2.15 -5.67 5.96
N PRO A 50 -1.36 -5.96 4.91
CA PRO A 50 -0.40 -7.05 4.96
C PRO A 50 0.65 -6.82 6.06
N THR A 51 1.10 -7.89 6.69
CA THR A 51 2.09 -7.83 7.78
C THR A 51 3.46 -7.49 7.21
N ILE A 52 4.07 -6.38 7.65
CA ILE A 52 5.44 -6.05 7.27
C ILE A 52 6.42 -6.94 8.07
N PRO A 53 7.30 -7.71 7.41
CA PRO A 53 8.32 -8.50 8.09
C PRO A 53 9.25 -7.65 8.98
N SER A 54 9.67 -8.18 10.12
CA SER A 54 10.51 -7.44 11.09
C SER A 54 11.91 -7.11 10.60
N ASP A 55 12.39 -7.83 9.59
CA ASP A 55 13.67 -7.62 8.91
C ASP A 55 13.58 -6.61 7.75
N CYS A 56 12.39 -6.09 7.44
CA CYS A 56 12.21 -5.04 6.45
C CYS A 56 12.95 -3.76 6.89
N PRO A 57 13.78 -3.15 6.02
CA PRO A 57 14.44 -1.90 6.37
C PRO A 57 13.43 -0.82 6.75
N PRO A 58 13.63 -0.08 7.87
CA PRO A 58 12.63 0.83 8.42
C PRO A 58 12.12 1.90 7.43
N LEU A 59 12.98 2.34 6.51
CA LEU A 59 12.62 3.31 5.47
C LEU A 59 11.54 2.76 4.54
N TYR A 60 11.68 1.52 4.05
CA TYR A 60 10.70 0.88 3.19
C TYR A 60 9.43 0.53 3.97
N ALA A 61 9.56 0.03 5.20
CA ALA A 61 8.41 -0.24 6.07
C ALA A 61 7.53 1.01 6.26
N LYS A 62 8.17 2.16 6.52
CA LYS A 62 7.48 3.44 6.69
C LYS A 62 6.87 3.94 5.38
N LEU A 63 7.61 3.85 4.27
CA LEU A 63 7.12 4.28 2.96
C LEU A 63 5.90 3.47 2.50
N MET A 64 5.96 2.14 2.59
CA MET A 64 4.83 1.26 2.30
C MET A 64 3.61 1.60 3.17
N SER A 65 3.85 1.78 4.48
CA SER A 65 2.81 2.15 5.45
C SER A 65 2.09 3.44 5.10
N ASP A 66 2.85 4.46 4.69
CA ASP A 66 2.30 5.75 4.29
C ASP A 66 1.52 5.64 2.97
N CYS A 67 1.98 4.81 2.03
CA CYS A 67 1.31 4.61 0.75
C CYS A 67 -0.11 4.03 0.89
N TRP A 68 -0.32 3.09 1.82
CA TRP A 68 -1.63 2.45 2.05
C TRP A 68 -2.40 3.00 3.26
N ASP A 69 -2.15 4.26 3.65
CA ASP A 69 -2.91 4.92 4.73
C ASP A 69 -4.42 4.88 4.44
N GLY A 70 -5.22 4.65 5.49
CA GLY A 70 -6.68 4.59 5.39
C GLY A 70 -7.30 5.91 4.95
N LEU A 71 -6.64 7.04 5.25
CA LEU A 71 -7.04 8.38 4.83
C LEU A 71 -6.27 8.77 3.55
N PRO A 72 -6.95 8.94 2.40
CA PRO A 72 -6.28 9.24 1.13
C PRO A 72 -5.36 10.48 1.19
N GLN A 73 -5.73 11.51 1.95
CA GLN A 73 -4.94 12.73 2.10
C GLN A 73 -3.61 12.56 2.84
N ASN A 74 -3.43 11.46 3.59
CA ASN A 74 -2.19 11.16 4.29
C ASN A 74 -1.17 10.44 3.39
N ARG A 75 -1.62 9.94 2.24
CA ARG A 75 -0.77 9.20 1.32
C ARG A 75 0.21 10.16 0.64
N PRO A 76 1.49 9.78 0.51
CA PRO A 76 2.50 10.63 -0.13
C PRO A 76 2.19 10.77 -1.61
N SER A 77 2.53 11.93 -2.18
CA SER A 77 2.59 12.10 -3.63
C SER A 77 3.70 11.23 -4.23
N TYR A 78 3.59 10.87 -5.51
CA TYR A 78 4.69 10.17 -6.20
C TYR A 78 6.01 10.93 -6.15
N ARG A 79 5.97 12.28 -6.13
CA ARG A 79 7.18 13.09 -5.95
C ARG A 79 7.85 12.78 -4.60
N GLU A 80 7.07 12.72 -3.52
CA GLU A 80 7.59 12.36 -2.19
C GLU A 80 8.06 10.92 -2.14
N ILE A 81 7.36 9.98 -2.78
CA ILE A 81 7.79 8.58 -2.89
C ILE A 81 9.17 8.51 -3.55
N LEU A 82 9.36 9.14 -4.71
CA LEU A 82 10.63 9.15 -5.43
C LEU A 82 11.77 9.79 -4.62
N HIS A 83 11.48 10.83 -3.82
CA HIS A 83 12.48 11.43 -2.93
C HIS A 83 12.87 10.55 -1.73
N ARG A 84 12.00 9.61 -1.33
CA ARG A 84 12.25 8.70 -0.20
C ARG A 84 12.92 7.40 -0.63
N LEU A 85 12.84 7.04 -1.91
CA LEU A 85 13.55 5.89 -2.46
C LEU A 85 15.05 6.22 -2.60
N PRO A 86 15.95 5.33 -2.17
CA PRO A 86 17.40 5.53 -2.29
C PRO A 86 17.92 5.35 -3.72
#